data_AF-A0A9K3M5K6-F1
#
_entry.id   AF-A0A9K3M5K6-F1
#
_cell.length_a   1.000
_cell.length_b   1.000
_cell.length_c   1.000
_cell.angle_alpha   90.00
_cell.angle_beta   90.00
_cell.angle_gamma   90.00
#
_symmetry.space_group_name_H-M   'P 1'
#
loop_
_entity.id
_entity.type
_entity.pdbx_description
1 polymer ?
#
loop_
_entity_poly.entity_id
_entity_poly.type
_entity_poly.pdbx_seq_one_letter_code
_entity_poly.pdbx_strand_id
1 'polypeptide(L)'
;MPWLEKDKLLFVHVPRCSGTSLMKHNKVPEKAIEDKTSLKKFWLKTFFRRYALLEQSNFPVWTESNAACLFIFVIGSFLLQIQDIDYRALAISMMCGSLIFSVFLTFVFVAPTICRIRPIRRWYLVFVHYILCRWMECLEYITGCNKHGYLNHLTAKKMLDYGYVSTEVMSTVPSLAIVRNPYARMVSLYMYNRFGPAEPFKHFVRTWYNCTFKAYRETGEMEDWYTPCHAIPQFEYTHDNGGKNQLVKSIVKQEQLKYLKYVKNDNTSFSDDSSSDGGDNIQDPKNFTTIRDLPDRVRDALLGMPHENMRKKSAPWYDYYDQETLNMVYEMYHKDFEVFNYSPKLDQRPDLQLPDALSLQTAHSP
;
A
#
# COMPACT_ATOMS: atom_id res chain seq x y z
N MET A 1 13.26 0.87 -8.11
CA MET A 1 12.62 1.09 -6.79
C MET A 1 11.80 2.35 -6.92
N PRO A 2 10.89 2.82 -6.05
CA PRO A 2 10.78 4.28 -5.96
C PRO A 2 12.18 4.79 -5.54
N TRP A 3 13.04 4.91 -6.54
CA TRP A 3 14.45 5.16 -6.51
C TRP A 3 14.42 6.65 -6.45
N LEU A 4 14.75 7.15 -5.28
CA LEU A 4 14.82 8.57 -5.07
C LEU A 4 16.18 8.94 -5.66
N GLU A 5 16.19 9.06 -6.99
CA GLU A 5 17.39 9.04 -7.84
C GLU A 5 18.37 10.15 -7.46
N LYS A 6 17.84 11.31 -7.06
CA LYS A 6 18.61 12.45 -6.57
C LYS A 6 19.45 12.11 -5.33
N ASP A 7 19.05 11.08 -4.57
CA ASP A 7 19.59 10.80 -3.23
C ASP A 7 20.25 9.43 -3.12
N LYS A 8 20.25 8.62 -4.20
CA LYS A 8 20.68 7.21 -4.18
C LYS A 8 20.08 6.50 -2.96
N LEU A 9 18.75 6.50 -2.89
CA LEU A 9 18.00 6.01 -1.75
C LEU A 9 16.95 5.00 -2.21
N LEU A 10 17.00 3.83 -1.57
CA LEU A 10 16.11 2.71 -1.83
C LEU A 10 14.92 2.77 -0.87
N PHE A 11 13.71 3.06 -1.38
CA PHE A 11 12.49 2.94 -0.58
C PHE A 11 11.77 1.60 -0.81
N VAL A 12 11.63 0.81 0.26
CA VAL A 12 10.82 -0.41 0.28
C VAL A 12 9.44 -0.06 0.81
N HIS A 13 8.48 0.01 -0.10
CA HIS A 13 7.14 0.48 0.21
C HIS A 13 6.30 -0.64 0.85
N VAL A 14 6.05 -0.49 2.15
CA VAL A 14 5.08 -1.27 2.90
C VAL A 14 3.68 -0.70 2.64
N PRO A 15 2.75 -1.48 2.07
CA PRO A 15 1.45 -0.95 1.72
C PRO A 15 0.68 -0.41 2.93
N ARG A 16 -0.02 0.71 2.70
CA ARG A 16 -0.81 1.45 3.70
C ARG A 16 0.01 2.10 4.84
N CYS A 17 1.31 2.27 4.62
CA CYS A 17 2.24 2.93 5.55
C CYS A 17 2.83 4.23 4.95
N SER A 18 1.99 5.11 4.39
CA SER A 18 2.39 6.42 3.82
C SER A 18 3.31 6.42 2.58
N GLY A 19 3.61 5.26 1.97
CA GLY A 19 4.50 5.23 0.81
C GLY A 19 4.00 6.00 -0.41
N THR A 20 2.68 6.08 -0.64
CA THR A 20 2.11 6.99 -1.65
C THR A 20 2.57 8.44 -1.44
N SER A 21 2.45 8.96 -0.21
CA SER A 21 2.82 10.36 0.08
C SER A 21 4.28 10.59 -0.25
N LEU A 22 5.14 9.63 0.09
CA LEU A 22 6.56 9.69 -0.21
C LEU A 22 6.85 9.64 -1.72
N MET A 23 6.14 8.80 -2.47
CA MET A 23 6.26 8.71 -3.93
C MET A 23 5.83 10.02 -4.62
N LYS A 24 4.72 10.63 -4.19
CA LYS A 24 4.25 11.93 -4.70
C LYS A 24 5.24 13.04 -4.38
N HIS A 25 5.70 13.11 -3.13
CA HIS A 25 6.68 14.09 -2.65
C HIS A 25 7.95 14.08 -3.52
N ASN A 26 8.43 12.88 -3.88
CA ASN A 26 9.64 12.70 -4.67
C ASN A 26 9.42 12.64 -6.19
N LYS A 27 8.20 12.91 -6.66
CA LYS A 27 7.82 12.92 -8.09
C LYS A 27 8.18 11.62 -8.83
N VAL A 28 8.02 10.48 -8.15
CA VAL A 28 8.34 9.16 -8.73
C VAL A 28 7.50 8.88 -9.98
N PRO A 29 6.19 9.17 -10.04
CA PRO A 29 5.41 8.99 -11.26
C PRO A 29 5.96 9.74 -12.48
N GLU A 30 6.30 11.02 -12.30
CA GLU A 30 6.81 11.90 -13.34
C GLU A 30 8.14 11.37 -13.90
N LYS A 31 9.08 11.05 -12.99
CA LYS A 31 10.38 10.49 -13.35
C LYS A 31 10.28 9.12 -14.02
N ALA A 32 9.36 8.27 -13.56
CA ALA A 32 9.15 6.95 -14.17
C ALA A 32 8.64 7.04 -15.62
N ILE A 33 7.98 8.14 -15.99
CA ILE A 33 7.47 8.43 -17.33
C ILE A 33 8.54 9.13 -18.19
N GLU A 34 9.46 9.85 -17.57
CA GLU A 34 10.55 10.56 -18.25
C GLU A 34 11.38 9.59 -19.12
N ASP A 35 11.79 10.08 -20.29
CA ASP A 35 12.58 9.34 -21.28
C ASP A 35 12.00 8.01 -21.80
N LYS A 36 10.72 7.72 -21.56
CA LYS A 36 10.05 6.54 -22.14
C LYS A 36 9.47 6.84 -23.53
N THR A 37 9.26 5.80 -24.33
CA THR A 37 8.57 5.89 -25.63
C THR A 37 7.13 6.38 -25.44
N SER A 38 6.54 7.02 -26.45
CA SER A 38 5.17 7.58 -26.35
C SER A 38 4.14 6.55 -25.89
N LEU A 39 4.23 5.32 -26.39
CA LEU A 39 3.34 4.23 -25.99
C LEU A 39 3.53 3.83 -24.52
N LYS A 40 4.78 3.69 -24.06
CA LYS A 40 5.08 3.37 -22.65
C LYS A 40 4.67 4.52 -21.72
N LYS A 41 4.90 5.77 -22.13
CA LYS A 41 4.42 6.97 -21.42
C LYS A 41 2.91 6.95 -21.23
N PHE A 42 2.15 6.63 -22.28
CA PHE A 42 0.69 6.53 -22.21
C PHE A 42 0.24 5.49 -21.18
N TRP A 43 0.82 4.29 -21.20
CA TRP A 43 0.43 3.22 -20.28
C TRP A 43 0.86 3.47 -18.84
N LEU A 44 2.05 4.04 -18.60
CA LEU A 44 2.48 4.45 -17.26
C LEU A 44 1.61 5.60 -16.70
N LYS A 45 1.29 6.61 -17.53
CA LYS A 45 0.34 7.67 -17.15
C LYS A 45 -1.01 7.09 -16.76
N THR A 46 -1.50 6.13 -17.55
CA THR A 46 -2.75 5.41 -17.25
C THR A 46 -2.65 4.67 -15.93
N PHE A 47 -1.56 3.92 -15.69
CA PHE A 47 -1.33 3.22 -14.43
C PHE A 47 -1.36 4.18 -13.23
N PHE A 48 -0.56 5.25 -13.24
CA PHE A 48 -0.49 6.19 -12.11
C PHE A 48 -1.78 6.95 -11.88
N ARG A 49 -2.47 7.36 -12.96
CA ARG A 49 -3.79 7.99 -12.86
C ARG A 49 -4.79 7.06 -12.18
N ARG A 50 -4.81 5.79 -12.56
CA ARG A 50 -5.71 4.78 -11.99
C ARG A 50 -5.37 4.51 -10.53
N TYR A 51 -4.07 4.40 -10.21
CA TYR A 51 -3.62 4.28 -8.83
C TYR A 51 -4.11 5.45 -7.97
N ALA A 52 -3.96 6.69 -8.43
CA ALA A 52 -4.43 7.89 -7.72
C ALA A 52 -5.97 7.90 -7.53
N LEU A 53 -6.74 7.44 -8.51
CA LEU A 53 -8.20 7.31 -8.37
C LEU A 53 -8.59 6.29 -7.29
N LEU A 54 -7.90 5.15 -7.23
CA LEU A 54 -8.15 4.10 -6.24
C LEU A 54 -7.80 4.54 -4.82
N GLU A 55 -6.88 5.49 -4.66
CA GLU A 55 -6.58 6.12 -3.37
C GLU A 55 -7.72 6.97 -2.83
N GLN A 56 -8.56 7.51 -3.71
CA GLN A 56 -9.69 8.38 -3.35
C GLN A 56 -11.00 7.60 -3.24
N SER A 57 -11.23 6.62 -4.12
CA SER A 57 -12.45 5.83 -4.16
C SER A 57 -12.19 4.34 -4.37
N ASN A 58 -12.95 3.50 -3.67
CA ASN A 58 -12.90 2.05 -3.83
C ASN A 58 -13.49 1.60 -5.18
N PHE A 59 -14.50 2.33 -5.68
CA PHE A 59 -15.18 2.11 -6.96
C PHE A 59 -15.34 3.47 -7.66
N PRO A 60 -14.38 3.89 -8.49
CA PRO A 60 -14.39 5.21 -9.10
C PRO A 60 -15.34 5.26 -10.30
N VAL A 61 -16.65 5.33 -10.02
CA VAL A 61 -17.71 5.38 -11.06
C VAL A 61 -17.65 6.69 -11.84
N TRP A 62 -17.42 7.80 -11.15
CA TRP A 62 -17.37 9.13 -11.75
C TRP A 62 -15.94 9.49 -12.14
N THR A 63 -15.55 9.10 -13.36
CA THR A 63 -14.21 9.37 -13.92
C THR A 63 -14.32 9.85 -15.36
N GLU A 64 -13.32 10.61 -15.83
CA GLU A 64 -13.24 11.00 -17.25
C GLU A 64 -13.21 9.79 -18.19
N SER A 65 -12.57 8.68 -17.78
CA SER A 65 -12.55 7.45 -18.57
C SER A 65 -13.95 6.85 -18.73
N ASN A 66 -14.74 6.82 -17.66
CA ASN A 66 -16.12 6.33 -17.75
C ASN A 66 -17.03 7.30 -18.51
N ALA A 67 -16.79 8.61 -18.41
CA ALA A 67 -17.48 9.60 -19.22
C ALA A 67 -17.17 9.41 -20.72
N ALA A 68 -15.92 9.15 -21.08
CA ALA A 68 -15.52 8.82 -22.45
C ALA A 68 -16.18 7.51 -22.93
N CYS A 69 -16.24 6.48 -22.09
CA CYS A 69 -16.98 5.25 -22.41
C CYS A 69 -18.46 5.51 -22.64
N LEU A 70 -19.11 6.29 -21.79
CA LEU A 70 -20.52 6.65 -21.96
C LEU A 70 -20.73 7.41 -23.27
N PHE A 71 -19.83 8.33 -23.62
CA PHE A 71 -19.90 9.05 -24.89
C PHE A 71 -19.77 8.11 -26.10
N ILE A 72 -18.81 7.18 -26.08
CA ILE A 72 -18.64 6.15 -27.12
C ILE A 72 -19.90 5.27 -27.22
N PHE A 73 -20.48 4.89 -26.09
CA PHE A 73 -21.71 4.11 -26.03
C PHE A 73 -22.89 4.85 -26.68
N VAL A 74 -23.03 6.15 -26.40
CA VAL A 74 -24.06 7.00 -26.99
C VAL A 74 -23.88 7.14 -28.50
N ILE A 75 -22.65 7.38 -28.98
CA ILE A 75 -22.35 7.39 -30.42
C ILE A 75 -22.73 6.05 -31.07
N GLY A 76 -22.32 4.93 -30.46
CA GLY A 76 -22.71 3.61 -30.94
C GLY A 76 -24.23 3.44 -31.00
N SER A 77 -24.95 3.91 -30.00
CA SER A 77 -26.42 3.86 -29.96
C SER A 77 -27.06 4.67 -31.10
N PHE A 78 -26.48 5.81 -31.47
CA PHE A 78 -26.93 6.59 -32.64
C PHE A 78 -26.59 5.90 -33.96
N LEU A 79 -25.38 5.36 -34.12
CA LEU A 79 -24.96 4.62 -35.31
C LEU A 79 -25.82 3.37 -35.55
N LEU A 80 -26.33 2.75 -34.48
CA LEU A 80 -27.22 1.58 -34.56
C LEU A 80 -28.55 1.89 -35.29
N GLN A 81 -28.97 3.15 -35.33
CA GLN A 81 -30.19 3.57 -36.03
C GLN A 81 -30.02 3.59 -37.55
N ILE A 82 -28.79 3.59 -38.05
CA ILE A 82 -28.50 3.52 -39.47
C ILE A 82 -28.82 2.08 -39.95
N GLN A 83 -29.50 1.96 -41.09
CA GLN A 83 -29.95 0.65 -41.60
C GLN A 83 -28.82 -0.19 -42.22
N ASP A 84 -27.67 0.43 -42.45
CA ASP A 84 -26.48 -0.21 -42.99
C ASP A 84 -25.86 -1.20 -41.99
N ILE A 85 -25.50 -2.40 -42.48
CA ILE A 85 -25.02 -3.52 -41.65
C ILE A 85 -23.64 -3.24 -41.04
N ASP A 86 -22.76 -2.55 -41.76
CA ASP A 86 -21.39 -2.28 -41.30
C ASP A 86 -21.42 -1.26 -40.15
N TYR A 87 -22.27 -0.22 -40.27
CA TYR A 87 -22.49 0.74 -39.18
C TYR A 87 -23.11 0.09 -37.95
N ARG A 88 -24.01 -0.88 -38.12
CA ARG A 88 -24.58 -1.64 -37.00
C ARG A 88 -23.54 -2.52 -36.31
N ALA A 89 -22.69 -3.19 -37.07
CA ALA A 89 -21.60 -4.00 -36.51
C ALA A 89 -20.60 -3.13 -35.73
N LEU A 90 -20.23 -1.97 -36.28
CA LEU A 90 -19.38 -0.99 -35.60
C LEU A 90 -20.06 -0.44 -34.33
N ALA A 91 -21.34 -0.09 -34.40
CA ALA A 91 -22.13 0.40 -33.28
C ALA A 91 -22.13 -0.60 -32.11
N ILE A 92 -22.45 -1.87 -32.39
CA ILE A 92 -22.44 -2.95 -31.38
C ILE A 92 -21.04 -3.09 -30.79
N SER A 93 -19.99 -3.05 -31.62
CA SER A 93 -18.59 -3.15 -31.15
C SER A 93 -18.22 -1.99 -30.23
N MET A 94 -18.61 -0.75 -30.57
CA MET A 94 -18.39 0.44 -29.75
C MET A 94 -19.14 0.37 -28.42
N MET A 95 -20.41 -0.04 -28.44
CA MET A 95 -21.23 -0.18 -27.23
C MET A 95 -20.68 -1.28 -26.32
N CYS A 96 -20.42 -2.46 -26.85
CA CYS A 96 -19.86 -3.57 -26.08
C CYS A 96 -18.46 -3.23 -25.54
N GLY A 97 -17.58 -2.69 -26.38
CA GLY A 97 -16.22 -2.32 -26.00
C GLY A 97 -16.20 -1.25 -24.91
N SER A 98 -17.02 -0.21 -25.02
CA SER A 98 -17.12 0.84 -24.00
C SER A 98 -17.71 0.35 -22.68
N LEU A 99 -18.74 -0.50 -22.73
CA LEU A 99 -19.33 -1.10 -21.53
C LEU A 99 -18.33 -2.02 -20.82
N ILE A 100 -17.69 -2.92 -21.57
CA ILE A 100 -16.63 -3.81 -21.08
C ILE A 100 -15.54 -2.96 -20.42
N PHE A 101 -15.00 -1.97 -21.13
CA PHE A 101 -13.93 -1.13 -20.59
C PHE A 101 -14.37 -0.40 -19.32
N SER A 102 -15.56 0.21 -19.29
CA SER A 102 -16.11 0.87 -18.10
C SER A 102 -16.23 -0.08 -16.90
N VAL A 103 -16.77 -1.29 -17.09
CA VAL A 103 -16.91 -2.29 -16.04
C VAL A 103 -15.55 -2.75 -15.53
N PHE A 104 -14.62 -3.05 -16.45
CA PHE A 104 -13.26 -3.44 -16.07
C PHE A 104 -12.56 -2.33 -15.32
N LEU A 105 -12.74 -1.07 -15.75
CA LEU A 105 -12.12 0.03 -15.08
C LEU A 105 -12.70 0.28 -13.68
N THR A 106 -14.02 0.18 -13.52
CA THR A 106 -14.73 0.66 -12.34
C THR A 106 -14.92 -0.38 -11.25
N PHE A 107 -15.11 -1.64 -11.63
CA PHE A 107 -15.57 -2.69 -10.72
C PHE A 107 -14.65 -3.90 -10.68
N VAL A 108 -14.05 -4.28 -11.81
CA VAL A 108 -13.22 -5.51 -11.86
C VAL A 108 -11.80 -5.22 -11.46
N PHE A 109 -11.16 -4.21 -12.07
CA PHE A 109 -9.76 -3.87 -11.83
C PHE A 109 -9.58 -2.80 -10.76
N VAL A 110 -10.28 -2.97 -9.64
CA VAL A 110 -10.16 -2.12 -8.45
C VAL A 110 -9.60 -2.90 -7.28
N ALA A 111 -9.04 -2.20 -6.31
CA ALA A 111 -8.39 -2.82 -5.16
C ALA A 111 -9.29 -3.80 -4.38
N PRO A 112 -10.57 -3.49 -4.05
CA PRO A 112 -11.46 -4.44 -3.39
C PRO A 112 -11.56 -5.79 -4.11
N THR A 113 -11.72 -5.75 -5.43
CA THR A 113 -11.94 -6.93 -6.27
C THR A 113 -10.64 -7.69 -6.51
N ILE A 114 -9.57 -7.02 -6.95
CA ILE A 114 -8.26 -7.63 -7.21
C ILE A 114 -7.67 -8.23 -5.92
N CYS A 115 -7.81 -7.55 -4.78
CA CYS A 115 -7.21 -8.06 -3.54
C CYS A 115 -7.96 -9.28 -3.00
N ARG A 116 -9.28 -9.34 -3.17
CA ARG A 116 -10.13 -10.36 -2.52
C ARG A 116 -10.51 -11.52 -3.42
N ILE A 117 -10.53 -11.35 -4.74
CA ILE A 117 -10.97 -12.36 -5.70
C ILE A 117 -9.77 -12.85 -6.52
N ARG A 118 -9.22 -14.00 -6.10
CA ARG A 118 -7.98 -14.59 -6.68
C ARG A 118 -8.03 -14.77 -8.20
N PRO A 119 -9.12 -15.31 -8.81
CA PRO A 119 -9.18 -15.44 -10.27
C PRO A 119 -9.05 -14.09 -11.00
N ILE A 120 -9.72 -13.04 -10.51
CA ILE A 120 -9.67 -11.69 -11.09
C ILE A 120 -8.26 -11.11 -11.00
N ARG A 121 -7.59 -11.29 -9.86
CA ARG A 121 -6.18 -10.89 -9.70
C ARG A 121 -5.27 -11.54 -10.74
N ARG A 122 -5.36 -12.86 -10.90
CA ARG A 122 -4.51 -13.60 -11.86
C ARG A 122 -4.76 -13.11 -13.28
N TRP A 123 -6.02 -12.96 -13.65
CA TRP A 123 -6.37 -12.49 -14.97
C TRP A 123 -5.86 -11.06 -15.22
N TYR A 124 -5.95 -10.17 -14.24
CA TYR A 124 -5.34 -8.84 -14.30
C TYR A 124 -3.83 -8.88 -14.56
N LEU A 125 -3.09 -9.71 -13.81
CA LEU A 125 -1.63 -9.82 -13.99
C LEU A 125 -1.24 -10.41 -15.34
N VAL A 126 -1.98 -11.42 -15.81
CA VAL A 126 -1.79 -12.00 -17.16
C VAL A 126 -2.03 -10.93 -18.23
N PHE A 127 -3.11 -10.16 -18.09
CA PHE A 127 -3.44 -9.07 -18.99
C PHE A 127 -2.33 -8.01 -19.01
N VAL A 128 -1.89 -7.52 -17.86
CA VAL A 128 -0.84 -6.50 -17.78
C VAL A 128 0.51 -7.00 -18.32
N HIS A 129 0.88 -8.23 -18.00
CA HIS A 129 2.20 -8.75 -18.38
C HIS A 129 2.27 -9.19 -19.84
N TYR A 130 1.34 -10.05 -20.27
CA TYR A 130 1.40 -10.70 -21.57
C TYR A 130 0.63 -9.94 -22.64
N ILE A 131 -0.55 -9.38 -22.32
CA ILE A 131 -1.39 -8.69 -23.32
C ILE A 131 -0.91 -7.25 -23.52
N LEU A 132 -0.63 -6.52 -22.43
CA LEU A 132 -0.07 -5.16 -22.51
C LEU A 132 1.45 -5.12 -22.64
N CYS A 133 2.10 -6.26 -22.92
CA CYS A 133 3.54 -6.39 -23.16
C CYS A 133 4.41 -5.62 -22.14
N ARG A 134 4.02 -5.65 -20.86
CA ARG A 134 4.73 -4.98 -19.76
C ARG A 134 4.84 -3.45 -19.90
N TRP A 135 4.00 -2.81 -20.71
CA TRP A 135 4.05 -1.34 -20.89
C TRP A 135 3.71 -0.55 -19.63
N MET A 136 3.07 -1.18 -18.64
CA MET A 136 2.78 -0.58 -17.34
C MET A 136 3.91 -0.75 -16.31
N GLU A 137 5.08 -1.30 -16.66
CA GLU A 137 6.19 -1.48 -15.71
C GLU A 137 7.31 -0.45 -15.94
N CYS A 138 7.92 0.01 -14.85
CA CYS A 138 9.15 0.77 -14.88
C CYS A 138 10.13 0.17 -13.87
N LEU A 139 11.09 -0.63 -14.35
CA LEU A 139 12.03 -1.39 -13.51
C LEU A 139 13.05 -0.50 -12.81
N GLU A 140 13.57 0.51 -13.51
CA GLU A 140 14.42 1.56 -12.93
C GLU A 140 13.77 2.14 -11.66
N TYR A 141 12.49 2.49 -11.80
CA TYR A 141 11.68 3.01 -10.70
C TYR A 141 10.86 1.93 -9.96
N ILE A 142 11.14 0.61 -10.11
CA ILE A 142 10.38 -0.56 -9.58
C ILE A 142 8.96 -0.15 -9.16
N THR A 143 8.23 0.31 -10.15
CA THR A 143 6.88 0.84 -10.03
C THR A 143 6.10 0.38 -11.25
N GLY A 144 4.78 0.42 -11.15
CA GLY A 144 3.94 -0.23 -12.13
C GLY A 144 3.60 -1.67 -11.75
N CYS A 145 3.31 -2.49 -12.76
CA CYS A 145 2.83 -3.84 -12.58
C CYS A 145 3.35 -4.78 -13.68
N ASN A 146 3.69 -6.02 -13.31
CA ASN A 146 4.07 -7.09 -14.24
C ASN A 146 3.70 -8.48 -13.67
N LYS A 147 4.29 -9.58 -14.18
CA LYS A 147 4.00 -10.95 -13.70
C LYS A 147 4.35 -11.18 -12.23
N HIS A 148 5.28 -10.40 -11.69
CA HIS A 148 5.66 -10.38 -10.27
C HIS A 148 4.76 -9.42 -9.47
N GLY A 149 3.59 -9.05 -9.98
CA GLY A 149 2.62 -8.22 -9.27
C GLY A 149 2.90 -6.73 -9.36
N TYR A 150 2.47 -6.00 -8.32
CA TYR A 150 2.70 -4.56 -8.19
C TYR A 150 4.13 -4.34 -7.72
N LEU A 151 4.97 -3.80 -8.61
CA LEU A 151 6.41 -3.67 -8.37
C LEU A 151 6.71 -2.83 -7.12
N ASN A 152 5.96 -1.76 -6.92
CA ASN A 152 6.08 -0.89 -5.77
C ASN A 152 5.60 -1.54 -4.45
N HIS A 153 5.11 -2.79 -4.46
CA HIS A 153 4.72 -3.55 -3.26
C HIS A 153 5.50 -4.86 -3.12
N LEU A 154 6.64 -5.00 -3.80
CA LEU A 154 7.55 -6.12 -3.58
C LEU A 154 8.20 -6.01 -2.19
N THR A 155 8.46 -7.17 -1.58
CA THR A 155 9.28 -7.22 -0.37
C THR A 155 10.75 -7.05 -0.71
N ALA A 156 11.58 -6.62 0.25
CA ALA A 156 13.03 -6.50 0.04
C ALA A 156 13.65 -7.84 -0.41
N LYS A 157 13.18 -8.96 0.16
CA LYS A 157 13.62 -10.30 -0.25
C LYS A 157 13.24 -10.61 -1.71
N LYS A 158 12.00 -10.35 -2.13
CA LYS A 158 11.58 -10.57 -3.52
C LYS A 158 12.32 -9.69 -4.51
N MET A 159 12.62 -8.45 -4.12
CA MET A 159 13.42 -7.55 -4.92
C MET A 159 14.82 -8.13 -5.23
N LEU A 160 15.42 -8.82 -4.25
CA LEU A 160 16.68 -9.55 -4.43
C LEU A 160 16.47 -10.84 -5.25
N ASP A 161 15.50 -11.67 -4.88
CA ASP A 161 15.25 -12.97 -5.50
C ASP A 161 14.91 -12.83 -7.01
N TYR A 162 14.19 -11.77 -7.40
CA TYR A 162 13.84 -11.50 -8.79
C TYR A 162 14.91 -10.69 -9.54
N GLY A 163 16.03 -10.35 -8.90
CA GLY A 163 17.12 -9.61 -9.52
C GLY A 163 16.78 -8.17 -9.88
N TYR A 164 15.74 -7.59 -9.28
CA TYR A 164 15.46 -6.16 -9.44
C TYR A 164 16.48 -5.29 -8.70
N VAL A 165 17.16 -5.89 -7.72
CA VAL A 165 18.15 -5.26 -6.86
C VAL A 165 19.25 -6.27 -6.61
N SER A 166 20.51 -5.88 -6.77
CA SER A 166 21.62 -6.73 -6.38
C SER A 166 21.81 -6.71 -4.85
N THR A 167 22.36 -7.79 -4.31
CA THR A 167 22.76 -7.87 -2.89
C THR A 167 23.73 -6.74 -2.51
N GLU A 168 24.62 -6.37 -3.42
CA GLU A 168 25.51 -5.22 -3.26
C GLU A 168 24.74 -3.91 -3.12
N VAL A 169 23.77 -3.64 -3.99
CA VAL A 169 22.96 -2.40 -3.91
C VAL A 169 22.17 -2.37 -2.59
N MET A 170 21.50 -3.46 -2.20
CA MET A 170 20.73 -3.52 -0.95
C MET A 170 21.62 -3.28 0.29
N SER A 171 22.85 -3.79 0.28
CA SER A 171 23.80 -3.69 1.40
C SER A 171 24.59 -2.38 1.44
N THR A 172 24.84 -1.72 0.31
CA THR A 172 25.65 -0.49 0.24
C THR A 172 24.81 0.78 0.21
N VAL A 173 23.69 0.78 -0.52
CA VAL A 173 22.83 1.95 -0.67
C VAL A 173 22.00 2.17 0.60
N PRO A 174 21.80 3.42 1.05
CA PRO A 174 20.80 3.71 2.08
C PRO A 174 19.43 3.17 1.66
N SER A 175 18.76 2.45 2.56
CA SER A 175 17.43 1.91 2.31
C SER A 175 16.48 2.24 3.45
N LEU A 176 15.24 2.56 3.13
CA LEU A 176 14.22 2.92 4.10
C LEU A 176 12.91 2.17 3.87
N ALA A 177 12.17 1.92 4.94
CA ALA A 177 10.77 1.51 4.92
C ALA A 177 10.00 2.29 5.99
N ILE A 178 8.73 2.58 5.71
CA ILE A 178 7.81 3.13 6.71
C ILE A 178 6.88 2.00 7.12
N VAL A 179 6.80 1.73 8.41
CA VAL A 179 5.89 0.75 9.01
C VAL A 179 4.85 1.47 9.86
N ARG A 180 3.81 0.78 10.28
CA ARG A 180 2.71 1.35 11.06
C ARG A 180 2.25 0.35 12.11
N ASN A 181 1.68 0.84 13.21
CA ASN A 181 0.99 -0.01 14.17
C ASN A 181 0.04 -1.00 13.43
N PRO A 182 0.15 -2.33 13.65
CA PRO A 182 -0.60 -3.30 12.87
C PRO A 182 -2.13 -3.13 12.96
N TYR A 183 -2.66 -2.75 14.12
CA TYR A 183 -4.09 -2.48 14.28
C TYR A 183 -4.52 -1.26 13.47
N ALA A 184 -3.75 -0.17 13.52
CA ALA A 184 -4.02 1.03 12.73
C ALA A 184 -3.89 0.77 11.22
N ARG A 185 -2.97 -0.13 10.81
CA ARG A 185 -2.80 -0.58 9.43
C ARG A 185 -4.02 -1.37 8.95
N MET A 186 -4.56 -2.30 9.74
CA MET A 186 -5.75 -3.07 9.36
C MET A 186 -6.98 -2.18 9.12
N VAL A 187 -7.22 -1.16 9.95
CA VAL A 187 -8.30 -0.20 9.69
C VAL A 187 -8.06 0.57 8.40
N SER A 188 -6.81 0.91 8.09
CA SER A 188 -6.48 1.52 6.79
C SER A 188 -6.69 0.56 5.61
N LEU A 189 -6.44 -0.74 5.79
CA LEU A 189 -6.68 -1.77 4.80
C LEU A 189 -8.17 -1.94 4.54
N TYR A 190 -8.98 -1.99 5.60
CA TYR A 190 -10.44 -2.02 5.52
C TYR A 190 -10.98 -0.83 4.72
N MET A 191 -10.58 0.40 5.06
CA MET A 191 -11.06 1.59 4.35
C MET A 191 -10.73 1.55 2.86
N TYR A 192 -9.59 0.95 2.49
CA TYR A 192 -9.12 0.87 1.11
C TYR A 192 -9.73 -0.31 0.32
N ASN A 193 -9.99 -1.45 0.96
CA ASN A 193 -10.40 -2.69 0.29
C ASN A 193 -11.86 -3.10 0.55
N ARG A 194 -12.64 -2.34 1.32
CA ARG A 194 -14.06 -2.64 1.52
C ARG A 194 -14.86 -2.52 0.22
N PHE A 195 -15.86 -3.38 0.03
CA PHE A 195 -16.76 -3.38 -1.13
C PHE A 195 -17.74 -2.20 -1.15
N GLY A 196 -17.81 -1.42 -0.06
CA GLY A 196 -18.63 -0.22 0.01
C GLY A 196 -18.78 0.28 1.45
N PRO A 197 -19.52 1.38 1.66
CA PRO A 197 -19.78 1.90 3.00
C PRO A 197 -20.60 0.94 3.87
N ALA A 198 -21.37 0.05 3.26
CA ALA A 198 -22.23 -0.91 3.96
C ALA A 198 -21.49 -2.14 4.50
N GLU A 199 -20.23 -2.39 4.12
CA GLU A 199 -19.46 -3.53 4.64
C GLU A 199 -18.92 -3.20 6.05
N PRO A 200 -19.34 -3.91 7.12
CA PRO A 200 -18.83 -3.66 8.46
C PRO A 200 -17.37 -4.08 8.62
N PHE A 201 -16.62 -3.40 9.48
CA PHE A 201 -15.21 -3.73 9.76
C PHE A 201 -15.03 -5.17 10.23
N LYS A 202 -15.90 -5.64 11.15
CA LYS A 202 -15.89 -7.01 11.65
C LYS A 202 -16.04 -8.06 10.54
N HIS A 203 -16.99 -7.84 9.62
CA HIS A 203 -17.16 -8.71 8.46
C HIS A 203 -15.90 -8.72 7.59
N PHE A 204 -15.37 -7.53 7.28
CA PHE A 204 -14.14 -7.41 6.49
C PHE A 204 -12.97 -8.19 7.12
N VAL A 205 -12.71 -8.01 8.42
CA VAL A 205 -11.61 -8.70 9.13
C VAL A 205 -11.79 -10.20 9.08
N ARG A 206 -13.00 -10.72 9.36
CA ARG A 206 -13.30 -12.17 9.28
C ARG A 206 -13.05 -12.73 7.88
N THR A 207 -13.54 -12.06 6.83
CA THR A 207 -13.32 -12.52 5.45
C THR A 207 -11.84 -12.42 5.07
N TRP A 208 -11.16 -11.35 5.46
CA TRP A 208 -9.75 -11.15 5.19
C TRP A 208 -8.90 -12.24 5.87
N TYR A 209 -9.18 -12.51 7.13
CA TYR A 209 -8.50 -13.55 7.90
C TYR A 209 -8.72 -14.94 7.27
N ASN A 210 -9.98 -15.34 7.04
CA ASN A 210 -10.29 -16.70 6.58
C ASN A 210 -9.97 -16.94 5.11
N CYS A 211 -10.25 -15.99 4.22
CA CYS A 211 -10.14 -16.22 2.77
C CYS A 211 -8.81 -15.75 2.18
N THR A 212 -8.11 -14.85 2.87
CA THR A 212 -6.89 -14.22 2.35
C THR A 212 -5.68 -14.58 3.19
N PHE A 213 -5.72 -14.38 4.51
CA PHE A 213 -4.56 -14.57 5.35
C PHE A 213 -4.24 -16.04 5.63
N LYS A 214 -5.24 -16.87 6.00
CA LYS A 214 -5.04 -18.31 6.23
C LYS A 214 -4.43 -19.01 5.03
N ALA A 215 -5.02 -18.80 3.85
CA ALA A 215 -4.51 -19.36 2.61
C ALA A 215 -3.04 -18.97 2.36
N TYR A 216 -2.64 -17.74 2.70
CA TYR A 216 -1.26 -17.29 2.62
C TYR A 216 -0.34 -18.00 3.63
N ARG A 217 -0.79 -18.21 4.89
CA ARG A 217 -0.01 -18.92 5.92
C ARG A 217 0.14 -20.40 5.65
N GLU A 218 -0.92 -21.06 5.19
CA GLU A 218 -0.95 -22.50 4.91
C GLU A 218 -0.04 -22.88 3.75
N THR A 219 -0.04 -22.08 2.68
CA THR A 219 0.79 -22.42 1.50
C THR A 219 2.21 -21.88 1.61
N GLY A 220 2.44 -20.83 2.40
CA GLY A 220 3.71 -20.09 2.40
C GLY A 220 4.07 -19.49 1.03
N GLU A 221 3.18 -19.59 0.04
CA GLU A 221 3.42 -19.14 -1.32
C GLU A 221 3.38 -17.63 -1.35
N MET A 222 4.57 -17.03 -1.25
CA MET A 222 4.75 -15.60 -1.43
C MET A 222 4.68 -15.18 -2.90
N GLU A 223 4.66 -16.09 -3.86
CA GLU A 223 4.66 -15.77 -5.29
C GLU A 223 3.49 -14.82 -5.67
N ASP A 224 3.76 -13.76 -6.45
CA ASP A 224 2.88 -12.58 -6.53
C ASP A 224 1.58 -12.76 -7.33
N TRP A 225 1.47 -13.80 -8.17
CA TRP A 225 0.17 -14.26 -8.69
C TRP A 225 -0.79 -14.74 -7.59
N TYR A 226 -0.26 -15.04 -6.41
CA TYR A 226 -0.99 -15.63 -5.30
C TYR A 226 -1.25 -14.64 -4.17
N THR A 227 -0.35 -13.70 -3.90
CA THR A 227 -0.41 -12.94 -2.65
C THR A 227 -1.06 -11.56 -2.81
N PRO A 228 -2.12 -11.23 -2.07
CA PRO A 228 -2.52 -9.85 -1.90
C PRO A 228 -1.45 -9.17 -1.04
N CYS A 229 -0.55 -8.41 -1.66
CA CYS A 229 0.50 -7.63 -0.99
C CYS A 229 0.00 -6.91 0.29
N HIS A 230 -1.25 -6.44 0.27
CA HIS A 230 -1.93 -5.86 1.42
C HIS A 230 -2.10 -6.77 2.65
N ALA A 231 -2.11 -8.09 2.50
CA ALA A 231 -2.27 -9.05 3.58
C ALA A 231 -0.94 -9.45 4.24
N ILE A 232 0.18 -9.26 3.53
CA ILE A 232 1.51 -9.64 4.00
C ILE A 232 1.84 -8.83 5.27
N PRO A 233 2.40 -9.47 6.31
CA PRO A 233 2.97 -8.78 7.47
C PRO A 233 4.06 -7.78 7.07
N GLN A 234 4.19 -6.69 7.80
CA GLN A 234 5.14 -5.62 7.49
C GLN A 234 6.60 -6.05 7.68
N PHE A 235 6.87 -7.00 8.59
CA PHE A 235 8.22 -7.52 8.79
C PHE A 235 8.73 -8.22 7.52
N GLU A 236 7.88 -8.89 6.74
CA GLU A 236 8.32 -9.58 5.52
C GLU A 236 8.72 -8.63 4.40
N TYR A 237 8.26 -7.38 4.44
CA TYR A 237 8.76 -6.35 3.54
C TYR A 237 10.20 -5.95 3.84
N THR A 238 10.59 -6.02 5.10
CA THR A 238 11.79 -5.36 5.63
C THR A 238 12.87 -6.33 6.10
N HIS A 239 12.49 -7.58 6.36
CA HIS A 239 13.32 -8.65 6.91
C HIS A 239 13.21 -9.92 6.08
N ASP A 240 14.16 -10.85 6.27
CA ASP A 240 14.08 -12.23 5.80
C ASP A 240 14.03 -13.24 6.96
N ASN A 241 14.03 -14.54 6.65
CA ASN A 241 14.16 -15.64 7.61
C ASN A 241 13.22 -15.54 8.83
N GLY A 242 11.96 -15.17 8.59
CA GLY A 242 10.96 -15.03 9.65
C GLY A 242 11.16 -13.81 10.56
N GLY A 243 11.83 -12.76 10.07
CA GLY A 243 12.09 -11.55 10.84
C GLY A 243 13.47 -11.52 11.51
N LYS A 244 14.35 -12.48 11.22
CA LYS A 244 15.67 -12.60 11.89
C LYS A 244 16.72 -11.66 11.32
N ASN A 245 16.77 -11.49 9.99
CA ASN A 245 17.73 -10.56 9.38
C ASN A 245 16.99 -9.38 8.77
N GLN A 246 17.33 -8.19 9.24
CA GLN A 246 16.83 -6.94 8.70
C GLN A 246 17.56 -6.63 7.38
N LEU A 247 16.82 -6.58 6.27
CA LEU A 247 17.36 -6.23 4.95
C LEU A 247 17.34 -4.72 4.69
N VAL A 248 16.32 -4.03 5.23
CA VAL A 248 16.13 -2.59 5.05
C VAL A 248 16.80 -1.82 6.19
N LYS A 249 17.73 -0.92 5.89
CA LYS A 249 18.60 -0.28 6.90
C LYS A 249 17.86 0.63 7.86
N SER A 250 16.90 1.41 7.37
CA SER A 250 16.14 2.37 8.18
C SER A 250 14.65 2.02 8.18
N ILE A 251 14.09 1.71 9.35
CA ILE A 251 12.68 1.39 9.50
C ILE A 251 12.03 2.44 10.38
N VAL A 252 11.11 3.21 9.82
CA VAL A 252 10.48 4.34 10.49
C VAL A 252 9.02 4.05 10.80
N LYS A 253 8.60 4.27 12.04
CA LYS A 253 7.19 4.17 12.41
C LYS A 253 6.40 5.39 11.91
N GLN A 254 5.30 5.16 11.20
CA GLN A 254 4.51 6.21 10.56
C GLN A 254 4.04 7.27 11.55
N GLU A 255 3.58 6.88 12.73
CA GLU A 255 3.10 7.80 13.76
C GLU A 255 4.21 8.66 14.39
N GLN A 256 5.49 8.30 14.17
CA GLN A 256 6.63 9.07 14.64
C GLN A 256 7.07 10.15 13.62
N LEU A 257 6.62 10.08 12.37
CA LEU A 257 7.03 11.02 11.31
C LEU A 257 6.74 12.48 11.63
N LYS A 258 5.68 12.77 12.39
CA LYS A 258 5.33 14.13 12.83
C LYS A 258 6.40 14.78 13.72
N TYR A 259 7.29 13.99 14.33
CA TYR A 259 8.35 14.48 15.21
C TYR A 259 9.70 14.70 14.50
N LEU A 260 9.79 14.35 13.20
CA LEU A 260 11.04 14.44 12.45
C LEU A 260 11.65 15.85 12.43
N LYS A 261 10.80 16.88 12.49
CA LYS A 261 11.20 18.30 12.51
C LYS A 261 11.89 18.74 13.81
N TYR A 262 11.67 18.04 14.93
CA TYR A 262 12.23 18.43 16.23
C TYR A 262 13.64 17.89 16.46
N VAL A 263 13.98 16.76 15.85
CA VAL A 263 15.28 16.08 16.05
C VAL A 263 16.47 16.91 15.55
N LYS A 264 16.26 17.84 14.61
CA LYS A 264 17.36 18.63 14.01
C LYS A 264 17.95 19.66 14.97
N ASN A 265 17.21 20.06 16.01
CA ASN A 265 17.58 21.19 16.86
C ASN A 265 18.36 20.79 18.12
N ASP A 266 18.55 19.50 18.39
CA ASP A 266 19.11 19.01 19.67
C ASP A 266 20.64 19.22 19.83
N ASN A 267 21.36 19.59 18.76
CA ASN A 267 22.76 20.00 18.87
C ASN A 267 22.92 21.48 19.27
N THR A 268 21.83 22.24 19.25
CA THR A 268 21.74 23.57 19.87
C THR A 268 20.99 23.38 21.18
N SER A 269 21.73 23.32 22.29
CA SER A 269 21.25 23.27 23.67
C SER A 269 19.80 23.75 23.81
N PHE A 270 18.88 22.83 24.13
CA PHE A 270 17.48 23.12 24.46
C PHE A 270 17.44 24.26 25.47
N SER A 271 17.26 25.49 24.99
CA SER A 271 16.94 26.63 25.83
C SER A 271 15.49 26.46 26.24
N ASP A 272 15.27 26.39 27.54
CA ASP A 272 14.04 26.10 28.29
C ASP A 272 12.86 27.09 28.04
N ASP A 273 12.76 27.70 26.87
CA ASP A 273 11.68 28.64 26.51
C ASP A 273 10.38 27.88 26.16
N SER A 274 9.87 27.23 27.20
CA SER A 274 8.57 26.59 27.30
C SER A 274 7.50 27.62 27.64
N SER A 275 7.31 28.62 26.78
CA SER A 275 6.13 29.47 26.85
C SER A 275 5.05 28.95 25.89
N SER A 276 4.13 28.17 26.50
CA SER A 276 2.68 28.27 26.32
C SER A 276 2.15 28.38 24.88
N ASP A 277 1.73 27.26 24.28
CA ASP A 277 0.30 27.04 23.99
C ASP A 277 0.04 25.58 23.54
N GLY A 278 -0.94 24.91 24.14
CA GLY A 278 -1.58 23.73 23.54
C GLY A 278 -1.06 22.32 23.91
N GLY A 279 -1.03 21.97 25.20
CA GLY A 279 -1.70 20.80 25.80
C GLY A 279 -1.64 19.36 25.22
N ASP A 280 -0.83 19.03 24.23
CA ASP A 280 -0.56 17.62 23.92
C ASP A 280 0.56 17.14 24.87
N ASN A 281 0.23 16.25 25.81
CA ASN A 281 1.23 15.54 26.64
C ASN A 281 2.20 14.79 25.70
N ILE A 282 3.28 15.46 25.30
CA ILE A 282 4.36 14.87 24.51
C ILE A 282 4.99 13.82 25.42
N GLN A 283 4.64 12.56 25.18
CA GLN A 283 5.32 11.40 25.77
C GLN A 283 6.83 11.60 25.58
N ASP A 284 7.58 11.30 26.66
CA ASP A 284 9.03 11.47 26.77
C ASP A 284 9.75 11.30 25.42
N PRO A 285 10.45 12.34 24.90
CA PRO A 285 11.20 12.31 23.65
C PRO A 285 12.14 11.10 23.50
N LYS A 286 12.56 10.49 24.62
CA LYS A 286 13.37 9.27 24.65
C LYS A 286 12.70 8.07 23.97
N ASN A 287 11.38 8.07 23.76
CA ASN A 287 10.66 6.98 23.11
C ASN A 287 10.67 7.04 21.55
N PHE A 288 11.28 8.06 20.93
CA PHE A 288 11.33 8.22 19.47
C PHE A 288 12.57 7.57 18.82
N THR A 289 12.88 6.34 19.21
CA THR A 289 14.11 5.64 18.81
C THR A 289 14.27 5.52 17.29
N THR A 290 13.19 5.33 16.54
CA THR A 290 13.30 5.03 15.09
C THR A 290 13.65 6.24 14.21
N ILE A 291 13.46 7.47 14.70
CA ILE A 291 13.74 8.70 13.94
C ILE A 291 15.00 9.44 14.39
N ARG A 292 15.53 9.11 15.57
CA ARG A 292 16.68 9.81 16.16
C ARG A 292 17.94 9.58 15.32
N ASP A 293 18.22 8.32 15.05
CA ASP A 293 19.48 7.89 14.43
C ASP A 293 19.34 7.65 12.91
N LEU A 294 18.40 8.36 12.26
CA LEU A 294 18.23 8.27 10.80
C LEU A 294 19.40 8.92 10.07
N PRO A 295 19.97 8.25 9.05
CA PRO A 295 20.93 8.87 8.14
C PRO A 295 20.34 10.12 7.51
N ASP A 296 21.15 11.17 7.32
CA ASP A 296 20.69 12.47 6.81
C ASP A 296 19.90 12.34 5.51
N ARG A 297 20.34 11.49 4.57
CA ARG A 297 19.61 11.25 3.32
C ARG A 297 18.21 10.67 3.52
N VAL A 298 18.05 9.77 4.49
CA VAL A 298 16.74 9.18 4.83
C VAL A 298 15.87 10.24 5.48
N ARG A 299 16.44 11.04 6.38
CA ARG A 299 15.76 12.15 7.05
C ARG A 299 15.28 13.18 6.04
N ASP A 300 16.15 13.64 5.14
CA ASP A 300 15.85 14.65 4.12
C ASP A 300 14.73 14.18 3.18
N ALA A 301 14.73 12.90 2.78
CA ALA A 301 13.67 12.34 1.95
C ALA A 301 12.30 12.28 2.65
N LEU A 302 12.28 12.23 3.99
CA LEU A 302 11.06 12.18 4.80
C LEU A 302 10.61 13.57 5.27
N LEU A 303 11.52 14.55 5.35
CA LEU A 303 11.22 15.92 5.75
C LEU A 303 10.31 16.60 4.73
N GLY A 304 9.22 17.20 5.22
CA GLY A 304 8.25 17.88 4.36
C GLY A 304 7.32 16.94 3.58
N MET A 305 7.32 15.63 3.87
CA MET A 305 6.38 14.70 3.26
C MET A 305 4.93 15.10 3.59
N PRO A 306 4.06 15.29 2.57
CA PRO A 306 2.71 15.78 2.78
C PRO A 306 1.81 14.73 3.46
N HIS A 307 0.95 15.19 4.36
CA HIS A 307 -0.12 14.40 4.97
C HIS A 307 -1.44 14.45 4.16
N GLU A 308 -1.36 14.58 2.84
CA GLU A 308 -2.50 14.74 1.93
C GLU A 308 -3.45 13.54 1.87
N ASN A 309 -2.95 12.32 2.10
CA ASN A 309 -3.74 11.09 1.94
C ASN A 309 -4.57 10.74 3.19
N MET A 310 -4.86 11.70 4.06
CA MET A 310 -5.70 11.50 5.23
C MET A 310 -7.18 11.52 4.83
N ARG A 311 -7.76 10.32 4.65
CA ARG A 311 -9.23 10.19 4.51
C ARG A 311 -9.89 10.64 5.82
N LYS A 312 -10.94 11.46 5.72
CA LYS A 312 -11.81 11.77 6.86
C LYS A 312 -12.35 10.46 7.41
N LYS A 313 -12.06 10.18 8.69
CA LYS A 313 -12.58 9.00 9.38
C LYS A 313 -13.78 9.42 10.20
N SER A 314 -14.79 8.55 10.26
CA SER A 314 -15.94 8.74 11.15
C SER A 314 -15.58 8.51 12.62
N ALA A 315 -14.52 7.72 12.88
CA ALA A 315 -14.06 7.40 14.22
C ALA A 315 -12.51 7.23 14.25
N PRO A 316 -11.88 7.42 15.43
CA PRO A 316 -10.55 6.91 15.73
C PRO A 316 -10.39 5.43 15.33
N TRP A 317 -9.17 5.02 15.00
CA TRP A 317 -8.95 3.67 14.47
C TRP A 317 -9.17 2.57 15.53
N TYR A 318 -8.96 2.85 16.81
CA TYR A 318 -9.15 1.87 17.90
C TYR A 318 -10.64 1.57 18.18
N ASP A 319 -11.56 2.47 17.80
CA ASP A 319 -13.00 2.28 17.99
C ASP A 319 -13.60 1.24 17.05
N TYR A 320 -12.88 0.85 15.99
CA TYR A 320 -13.34 -0.19 15.07
C TYR A 320 -13.25 -1.59 15.67
N TYR A 321 -12.51 -1.77 16.77
CA TYR A 321 -12.22 -3.09 17.32
C TYR A 321 -13.22 -3.54 18.38
N ASP A 322 -13.58 -4.82 18.29
CA ASP A 322 -14.08 -5.64 19.38
C ASP A 322 -13.02 -6.69 19.75
N GLN A 323 -13.25 -7.48 20.81
CA GLN A 323 -12.27 -8.47 21.27
C GLN A 323 -11.91 -9.48 20.17
N GLU A 324 -12.91 -9.92 19.41
CA GLU A 324 -12.72 -10.91 18.35
C GLU A 324 -11.83 -10.38 17.22
N THR A 325 -12.13 -9.19 16.69
CA THR A 325 -11.34 -8.59 15.62
C THR A 325 -9.94 -8.20 16.09
N LEU A 326 -9.79 -7.80 17.36
CA LEU A 326 -8.48 -7.53 17.97
C LEU A 326 -7.62 -8.80 18.02
N ASN A 327 -8.19 -9.93 18.46
CA ASN A 327 -7.52 -11.23 18.50
C ASN A 327 -7.12 -11.69 17.09
N MET A 328 -8.01 -11.61 16.10
CA MET A 328 -7.71 -11.99 14.71
C MET A 328 -6.58 -11.15 14.12
N VAL A 329 -6.58 -9.83 14.33
CA VAL A 329 -5.53 -8.95 13.79
C VAL A 329 -4.19 -9.17 14.50
N TYR A 330 -4.22 -9.44 15.80
CA TYR A 330 -3.02 -9.85 16.51
C TYR A 330 -2.44 -11.14 15.94
N GLU A 331 -3.26 -12.17 15.78
CA GLU A 331 -2.81 -13.44 15.21
C GLU A 331 -2.17 -13.25 13.82
N MET A 332 -2.80 -12.43 12.97
CA MET A 332 -2.28 -12.14 11.63
C MET A 332 -0.88 -11.52 11.66
N TYR A 333 -0.66 -10.60 12.58
CA TYR A 333 0.47 -9.69 12.56
C TYR A 333 1.32 -9.71 13.84
N HIS A 334 1.23 -10.74 14.67
CA HIS A 334 1.95 -10.81 15.96
C HIS A 334 3.45 -10.54 15.79
N LYS A 335 4.05 -11.07 14.72
CA LYS A 335 5.46 -10.83 14.39
C LYS A 335 5.78 -9.37 14.08
N ASP A 336 4.84 -8.60 13.51
CA ASP A 336 5.03 -7.15 13.35
C ASP A 336 5.06 -6.44 14.73
N PHE A 337 4.27 -6.91 15.70
CA PHE A 337 4.32 -6.37 17.06
C PHE A 337 5.69 -6.62 17.70
N GLU A 338 6.19 -7.86 17.59
CA GLU A 338 7.50 -8.24 18.12
C GLU A 338 8.65 -7.48 17.43
N VAL A 339 8.76 -7.58 16.10
CA VAL A 339 9.90 -7.06 15.32
C VAL A 339 9.99 -5.55 15.41
N PHE A 340 8.85 -4.84 15.42
CA PHE A 340 8.84 -3.38 15.48
C PHE A 340 8.57 -2.84 16.89
N ASN A 341 8.55 -3.69 17.91
CA ASN A 341 8.30 -3.32 19.30
C ASN A 341 7.02 -2.42 19.42
N TYR A 342 5.90 -2.92 18.92
CA TYR A 342 4.58 -2.33 19.16
C TYR A 342 3.92 -3.01 20.35
N SER A 343 3.26 -2.23 21.20
CA SER A 343 2.38 -2.80 22.22
C SER A 343 1.16 -3.46 21.56
N PRO A 344 0.83 -4.72 21.93
CA PRO A 344 -0.44 -5.33 21.55
C PRO A 344 -1.62 -4.81 22.38
N LYS A 345 -1.36 -4.06 23.46
CA LYS A 345 -2.40 -3.44 24.29
C LYS A 345 -2.93 -2.18 23.60
N LEU A 346 -4.25 -2.03 23.56
CA LEU A 346 -4.92 -0.78 23.19
C LEU A 346 -5.25 0.03 24.44
N ASP A 347 -4.36 0.94 24.84
CA ASP A 347 -4.59 1.77 26.04
C ASP A 347 -5.86 2.63 25.96
N GLN A 348 -6.34 2.93 24.75
CA GLN A 348 -7.59 3.67 24.52
C GLN A 348 -8.86 2.81 24.69
N ARG A 349 -8.71 1.48 24.82
CA ARG A 349 -9.81 0.51 24.92
C ARG A 349 -9.55 -0.46 26.08
N PRO A 350 -9.63 0.01 27.33
CA PRO A 350 -9.37 -0.83 28.51
C PRO A 350 -10.39 -1.96 28.69
N ASP A 351 -11.52 -1.90 28.00
CA ASP A 351 -12.52 -2.96 27.92
C ASP A 351 -12.05 -4.18 27.11
N LEU A 352 -11.04 -4.00 26.24
CA LEU A 352 -10.46 -5.07 25.45
C LEU A 352 -9.28 -5.70 26.20
N GLN A 353 -9.31 -7.02 26.30
CA GLN A 353 -8.26 -7.83 26.90
C GLN A 353 -7.10 -8.04 25.92
N LEU A 354 -5.91 -8.27 26.48
CA LEU A 354 -4.74 -8.67 25.68
C LEU A 354 -5.04 -9.99 24.96
N PRO A 355 -4.62 -10.15 23.68
CA PRO A 355 -4.83 -11.39 22.95
C PRO A 355 -4.24 -12.62 23.64
N ASP A 356 -5.03 -13.69 23.73
CA ASP A 356 -4.67 -14.94 24.43
C ASP A 356 -3.43 -15.66 23.86
N ALA A 357 -2.98 -15.37 22.64
CA ALA A 357 -1.79 -16.02 22.09
C ALA A 357 -0.51 -15.73 22.90
N LEU A 358 -0.49 -14.66 23.72
CA LEU A 358 0.53 -14.43 24.73
C LEU A 358 0.45 -15.42 25.92
N SER A 359 -0.74 -15.92 26.25
CA SER A 359 -0.95 -16.93 27.30
C SER A 359 -0.49 -18.34 26.86
N LEU A 360 -0.52 -18.65 25.56
CA LEU A 360 -0.08 -19.97 25.05
C LEU A 360 1.44 -20.09 24.88
N GLN A 361 2.16 -19.00 24.55
CA GLN A 361 3.63 -19.04 24.46
C GLN A 361 4.31 -19.11 25.83
N THR A 362 3.69 -18.55 26.88
CA THR A 362 4.18 -18.64 28.26
C THR A 362 3.97 -20.01 28.89
N ALA A 363 3.02 -20.82 28.39
CA ALA A 363 2.78 -22.18 28.88
C ALA A 363 3.71 -23.26 28.29
N HIS A 364 4.49 -22.95 27.25
CA HIS A 364 5.34 -23.91 26.53
C HIS A 364 6.82 -23.51 26.46
N SER A 365 7.27 -22.55 27.26
CA SER A 365 8.70 -22.28 27.46
C SER A 365 9.17 -23.04 28.72
N PRO A 366 9.97 -24.12 28.60
CA PRO A 366 10.55 -24.84 29.74
C PRO A 366 11.60 -24.02 30.49
#